data_AF-A0A0V7ZKI7-F1
#
_entry.id   AF-A0A0V7ZKI7-F1
#
_cell.length_a   1.000
_cell.length_b   1.000
_cell.length_c   1.000
_cell.angle_alpha   90.00
_cell.angle_beta   90.00
_cell.angle_gamma   90.00
#
_symmetry.space_group_name_H-M   'P 1'
#
loop_
_entity.id
_entity.type
_entity.pdbx_description
1 polymer ?
#
loop_
_entity_poly.entity_id
_entity_poly.type
_entity_poly.pdbx_seq_one_letter_code
_entity_poly.pdbx_strand_id
1 'polypeptide(L)'
;MAIKNTKRLSLLAVVAVMMIFFLSPGIACAATAKVSSVNATFVTEQVKPAKHSNSRSKMSLTPMLRQRIQGIRQRRNRDIQAILQPSQIKELKHNLRSGDRLDLAIKKLNITPDQQYMIESTMRIADIKIKALLSKYSLQMG
;
A
#
# COMPACT_ATOMS: atom_id res chain seq x y z
N MET A 1 -10.17 11.36 -66.72
CA MET A 1 -11.02 11.71 -65.56
C MET A 1 -10.56 10.86 -64.37
N ALA A 2 -9.78 11.43 -63.45
CA ALA A 2 -9.11 10.69 -62.38
C ALA A 2 -9.97 10.69 -61.09
N ILE A 3 -10.31 9.49 -60.60
CA ILE A 3 -11.20 9.27 -59.46
C ILE A 3 -10.44 9.52 -58.15
N LYS A 4 -10.90 10.50 -57.37
CA LYS A 4 -10.32 10.95 -56.09
C LYS A 4 -10.83 10.07 -54.94
N ASN A 5 -10.19 8.91 -54.70
CA ASN A 5 -10.56 7.94 -53.65
C ASN A 5 -9.66 7.98 -52.38
N THR A 6 -9.08 9.13 -52.04
CA THR A 6 -8.14 9.27 -50.92
C THR A 6 -8.76 9.15 -49.53
N LYS A 7 -10.09 9.28 -49.40
CA LYS A 7 -10.78 9.24 -48.09
C LYS A 7 -10.94 7.82 -47.53
N ARG A 8 -11.03 6.79 -48.39
CA ARG A 8 -11.19 5.39 -47.93
C ARG A 8 -9.87 4.76 -47.48
N LEU A 9 -8.73 5.24 -47.99
CA LEU A 9 -7.41 4.76 -47.59
C LEU A 9 -7.05 5.21 -46.16
N SER A 10 -7.46 6.43 -45.77
CA SER A 10 -7.22 6.99 -44.44
C SER A 10 -7.97 6.24 -43.33
N LEU A 11 -9.19 5.79 -43.61
CA LEU A 11 -9.99 5.04 -42.63
C LEU A 11 -9.41 3.64 -42.33
N LEU A 12 -8.84 2.99 -43.35
CA LEU A 12 -8.20 1.68 -43.19
C LEU A 12 -6.94 1.76 -42.31
N ALA A 13 -6.18 2.84 -42.42
CA ALA A 13 -4.96 3.07 -41.64
C ALA A 13 -5.25 3.23 -40.13
N VAL A 14 -6.35 3.90 -39.76
CA VAL A 14 -6.73 4.10 -38.35
C VAL A 14 -7.13 2.78 -37.68
N VAL A 15 -7.85 1.90 -38.40
CA VAL A 15 -8.26 0.58 -37.89
C VAL A 15 -7.04 -0.33 -37.71
N ALA A 16 -6.08 -0.29 -38.63
CA ALA A 16 -4.84 -1.08 -38.52
C ALA A 16 -4.01 -0.70 -37.28
N VAL A 17 -3.91 0.59 -36.95
CA VAL A 17 -3.16 1.06 -35.77
C VAL A 17 -3.81 0.62 -34.45
N MET A 18 -5.14 0.57 -34.38
CA MET A 18 -5.84 0.08 -33.18
C MET A 18 -5.64 -1.42 -32.94
N MET A 19 -5.52 -2.22 -34.00
CA MET A 19 -5.34 -3.68 -33.86
C MET A 19 -3.95 -4.05 -33.32
N ILE A 20 -2.92 -3.26 -33.63
CA ILE A 20 -1.52 -3.50 -33.17
C ILE A 20 -1.39 -3.31 -31.66
N PHE A 21 -2.20 -2.43 -31.04
CA PHE A 21 -2.14 -2.18 -29.58
C PHE A 21 -2.70 -3.33 -28.73
N PHE A 22 -3.55 -4.20 -29.28
CA PHE A 22 -4.11 -5.36 -28.56
C PHE A 22 -3.20 -6.60 -28.59
N LEU A 23 -2.06 -6.54 -29.28
CA LEU A 23 -1.13 -7.67 -29.44
C LEU A 23 0.16 -7.51 -28.63
N SER A 24 0.07 -7.01 -27.38
CA SER A 24 1.19 -7.13 -26.44
C SER A 24 1.05 -8.44 -25.64
N PRO A 25 1.95 -9.42 -25.83
CA PRO A 25 1.92 -10.68 -25.09
C PRO A 25 2.29 -10.45 -23.61
N GLY A 26 1.55 -11.13 -22.74
CA GLY A 26 1.65 -11.03 -21.28
C GLY A 26 3.06 -11.30 -20.74
N ILE A 27 3.46 -10.51 -19.75
CA ILE A 27 4.69 -10.73 -19.00
C ILE A 27 4.43 -11.83 -17.97
N ALA A 28 4.75 -13.07 -18.33
CA ALA A 28 4.95 -14.14 -17.38
C ALA A 28 6.40 -14.07 -16.87
N CYS A 29 6.63 -13.46 -15.71
CA CYS A 29 7.89 -13.61 -14.97
C CYS A 29 7.74 -14.73 -13.95
N ALA A 30 8.19 -15.93 -14.33
CA ALA A 30 8.50 -17.00 -13.41
C ALA A 30 9.93 -16.81 -12.90
N ALA A 31 10.12 -16.75 -11.58
CA ALA A 31 11.41 -17.02 -10.95
C ALA A 31 11.18 -17.73 -9.61
N THR A 32 11.32 -19.04 -9.63
CA THR A 32 11.32 -19.92 -8.46
C THR A 32 12.69 -19.81 -7.77
N ALA A 33 12.80 -19.03 -6.70
CA ALA A 33 13.99 -19.06 -5.85
C ALA A 33 13.86 -20.21 -4.84
N LYS A 34 14.32 -21.39 -5.25
CA LYS A 34 14.60 -22.52 -4.36
C LYS A 34 15.95 -22.22 -3.68
N VAL A 35 15.92 -21.68 -2.46
CA VAL A 35 17.12 -21.61 -1.62
C VAL A 35 17.03 -22.77 -0.63
N SER A 36 17.80 -23.82 -0.93
CA SER A 36 18.02 -24.95 -0.04
C SER A 36 19.34 -24.77 0.70
N SER A 37 19.36 -25.22 1.95
CA SER A 37 20.53 -25.47 2.80
C SER A 37 21.21 -24.24 3.41
N VAL A 38 21.09 -24.08 4.73
CA VAL A 38 22.06 -24.64 5.68
C VAL A 38 21.35 -24.88 7.02
N ASN A 39 21.49 -26.10 7.54
CA ASN A 39 21.10 -26.48 8.89
C ASN A 39 21.92 -25.66 9.90
N ALA A 40 21.31 -24.63 10.49
CA ALA A 40 21.84 -23.98 11.69
C ALA A 40 21.17 -24.62 12.91
N THR A 41 21.95 -25.47 13.54
CA THR A 41 21.77 -26.21 14.78
C THR A 41 20.97 -25.43 15.83
N PHE A 42 19.86 -26.03 16.25
CA PHE A 42 19.17 -25.71 17.49
C PHE A 42 20.04 -26.14 18.66
N VAL A 43 20.57 -25.21 19.47
CA VAL A 43 20.69 -25.30 20.93
C VAL A 43 21.07 -23.91 21.43
N THR A 44 20.18 -23.22 22.14
CA THR A 44 20.52 -22.39 23.30
C THR A 44 19.26 -22.20 24.14
N GLU A 45 19.20 -23.02 25.18
CA GLU A 45 18.96 -22.62 26.57
C GLU A 45 17.67 -21.84 26.90
N GLN A 46 16.79 -22.56 27.62
CA GLN A 46 15.61 -22.00 28.27
C GLN A 46 16.01 -20.97 29.32
N VAL A 47 15.88 -19.69 28.97
CA VAL A 47 15.60 -18.65 29.95
C VAL A 47 14.13 -18.29 29.79
N LYS A 48 13.32 -18.54 30.82
CA LYS A 48 11.94 -18.04 30.92
C LYS A 48 11.99 -16.52 31.18
N PRO A 49 11.42 -15.66 30.33
CA PRO A 49 10.80 -14.45 30.79
C PRO A 49 9.29 -14.68 30.93
N ALA A 50 8.72 -14.08 31.98
CA ALA A 50 7.33 -14.18 32.38
C ALA A 50 6.35 -14.13 31.20
N LYS A 51 5.38 -15.05 31.21
CA LYS A 51 4.22 -15.07 30.33
C LYS A 51 3.38 -13.79 30.53
N HIS A 52 3.72 -12.72 29.84
CA HIS A 52 2.69 -11.95 29.17
C HIS A 52 2.53 -12.54 27.79
N SER A 53 1.65 -13.54 27.70
CA SER A 53 1.06 -13.94 26.44
C SER A 53 0.31 -12.74 25.88
N ASN A 54 1.02 -11.86 25.19
CA ASN A 54 0.45 -11.14 24.06
C ASN A 54 0.18 -12.19 22.98
N SER A 55 -0.79 -13.05 23.26
CA SER A 55 -1.59 -13.72 22.25
C SER A 55 -2.38 -12.62 21.55
N ARG A 56 -1.66 -11.80 20.78
CA ARG A 56 -2.18 -11.30 19.53
C ARG A 56 -2.26 -12.55 18.67
N SER A 57 -3.28 -13.37 18.96
CA SER A 57 -3.85 -14.31 18.01
C SER A 57 -3.78 -13.58 16.68
N LYS A 58 -3.05 -14.15 15.72
CA LYS A 58 -3.04 -13.66 14.35
C LYS A 58 -4.48 -13.84 13.87
N MET A 59 -5.35 -12.91 14.27
CA MET A 59 -6.74 -12.89 13.86
C MET A 59 -6.65 -12.77 12.36
N SER A 60 -6.97 -13.86 11.68
CA SER A 60 -6.95 -13.91 10.24
C SER A 60 -8.01 -12.95 9.75
N LEU A 61 -7.59 -11.72 9.44
CA LEU A 61 -8.50 -10.67 9.00
C LEU A 61 -9.22 -11.17 7.74
N THR A 62 -10.56 -11.15 7.76
CA THR A 62 -11.35 -11.44 6.56
C THR A 62 -11.03 -10.45 5.45
N PRO A 63 -11.18 -10.83 4.18
CA PRO A 63 -10.93 -9.91 3.05
C PRO A 63 -11.69 -8.59 3.19
N MET A 64 -12.97 -8.65 3.60
CA MET A 64 -13.80 -7.47 3.84
C MET A 64 -13.23 -6.57 4.96
N LEU A 65 -12.78 -7.15 6.08
CA LEU A 65 -12.19 -6.38 7.17
C LEU A 65 -10.87 -5.72 6.74
N ARG A 66 -10.05 -6.40 5.94
CA ARG A 66 -8.83 -5.83 5.34
C ARG A 66 -9.16 -4.62 4.49
N GLN A 67 -10.16 -4.72 3.62
CA GLN A 67 -10.59 -3.61 2.77
C GLN A 67 -11.03 -2.39 3.59
N ARG A 68 -11.83 -2.60 4.64
CA ARG A 68 -12.25 -1.51 5.54
C ARG A 68 -11.06 -0.82 6.22
N ILE A 69 -10.09 -1.61 6.70
CA ILE A 69 -8.85 -1.07 7.28
C ILE A 69 -8.05 -0.28 6.24
N GLN A 70 -7.95 -0.77 5.00
CA GLN A 70 -7.28 -0.04 3.93
C GLN A 70 -7.97 1.27 3.59
N GLY A 71 -9.31 1.31 3.59
CA GLY A 71 -10.08 2.54 3.41
C GLY A 71 -9.76 3.59 4.49
N ILE A 72 -9.66 3.17 5.76
CA ILE A 72 -9.26 4.07 6.86
C ILE A 72 -7.84 4.61 6.63
N ARG A 73 -6.90 3.75 6.23
CA ARG A 73 -5.51 4.15 5.95
C ARG A 73 -5.41 5.11 4.77
N GLN A 74 -6.15 4.86 3.70
CA GLN A 74 -6.19 5.75 2.52
C GLN A 74 -6.79 7.11 2.89
N ARG A 75 -7.85 7.13 3.69
CA ARG A 75 -8.44 8.39 4.17
C ARG A 75 -7.42 9.19 5.00
N ARG A 76 -6.81 8.56 6.00
CA ARG A 76 -5.72 9.16 6.80
C ARG A 76 -4.60 9.72 5.92
N ASN A 77 -4.18 8.99 4.89
CA ASN A 77 -3.13 9.46 3.99
C ASN A 77 -3.53 10.72 3.20
N ARG A 78 -4.80 10.83 2.80
CA ARG A 78 -5.33 12.05 2.15
C ARG A 78 -5.38 13.21 3.13
N ASP A 79 -5.88 12.97 4.34
CA ASP A 79 -5.97 14.00 5.38
C ASP A 79 -4.56 14.52 5.77
N ILE A 80 -3.56 13.64 5.88
CA ILE A 80 -2.15 14.04 6.09
C ILE A 80 -1.64 14.89 4.92
N GLN A 81 -1.91 14.50 3.67
CA GLN A 81 -1.49 15.28 2.51
C GLN A 81 -2.13 16.68 2.47
N ALA A 82 -3.35 16.83 2.99
CA ALA A 82 -4.03 18.12 3.08
C ALA A 82 -3.40 19.09 4.11
N ILE A 83 -2.66 18.57 5.09
CA ILE A 83 -1.95 19.36 6.12
C ILE A 83 -0.59 19.86 5.59
N LEU A 84 -0.01 19.14 4.64
CA LEU A 84 1.34 19.37 4.14
C LEU A 84 1.38 20.36 2.97
N GLN A 85 2.50 21.07 2.86
CA GLN A 85 2.81 21.90 1.71
C GLN A 85 3.21 21.03 0.49
N PRO A 86 3.07 21.54 -0.75
CA PRO A 86 3.40 20.77 -1.95
C PRO A 86 4.82 20.17 -1.96
N SER A 87 5.82 20.90 -1.47
CA SER A 87 7.21 20.43 -1.34
C SER A 87 7.33 19.25 -0.37
N GLN A 88 6.72 19.36 0.81
CA GLN A 88 6.67 18.30 1.83
C GLN A 88 5.93 17.05 1.31
N ILE A 89 4.87 17.22 0.51
CA ILE A 89 4.16 16.09 -0.11
C ILE A 89 5.09 15.34 -1.10
N LYS A 90 5.90 16.07 -1.87
CA LYS A 90 6.85 15.46 -2.81
C LYS A 90 7.90 14.65 -2.07
N GLU A 91 8.45 15.20 -0.99
CA GLU A 91 9.43 14.53 -0.14
C GLU A 91 8.82 13.31 0.58
N LEU A 92 7.61 13.44 1.12
CA LEU A 92 6.89 12.33 1.74
C LEU A 92 6.71 11.18 0.76
N LYS A 93 6.28 11.47 -0.48
CA LYS A 93 6.13 10.46 -1.53
C LYS A 93 7.47 9.84 -1.93
N HIS A 94 8.57 10.58 -1.88
CA HIS A 94 9.90 10.05 -2.14
C HIS A 94 10.29 9.06 -1.03
N ASN A 95 10.24 9.47 0.23
CA ASN A 95 10.59 8.65 1.39
C ASN A 95 9.77 7.34 1.43
N LEU A 96 8.46 7.43 1.17
CA LEU A 96 7.59 6.26 1.10
C LEU A 96 7.98 5.29 -0.05
N ARG A 97 8.39 5.81 -1.21
CA ARG A 97 8.85 4.97 -2.34
C ARG A 97 10.21 4.33 -2.07
N SER A 98 11.06 5.00 -1.29
CA SER A 98 12.34 4.47 -0.82
C SER A 98 12.18 3.37 0.24
N GLY A 99 10.95 3.03 0.64
CA GLY A 99 10.64 1.95 1.57
C GLY A 99 10.43 2.40 3.01
N ASP A 100 10.48 3.69 3.30
CA ASP A 100 10.20 4.18 4.65
C ASP A 100 8.75 3.90 5.02
N ARG A 101 8.55 3.49 6.28
CA ARG A 101 7.21 3.47 6.87
C ARG A 101 6.71 4.90 7.03
N LEU A 102 5.39 5.09 6.99
CA LEU A 102 4.76 6.42 7.08
C LEU A 102 5.23 7.23 8.29
N ASP A 103 5.37 6.61 9.46
CA ASP A 103 5.84 7.24 10.69
C ASP A 103 7.27 7.77 10.57
N LEU A 104 8.16 7.00 9.93
CA LEU A 104 9.54 7.43 9.67
C LEU A 104 9.60 8.48 8.56
N ALA A 105 8.81 8.30 7.50
CA ALA A 105 8.75 9.21 6.37
C ALA A 105 8.28 10.62 6.78
N ILE A 106 7.33 10.71 7.71
CA ILE A 106 6.86 11.99 8.28
C ILE A 106 7.94 12.64 9.15
N LYS A 107 8.64 11.85 9.99
CA LYS A 107 9.72 12.37 10.87
C LYS A 107 10.90 12.98 10.10
N LYS A 108 11.12 12.54 8.86
CA LYS A 108 12.16 13.09 7.98
C LYS A 108 11.76 14.42 7.34
N LEU A 109 10.48 14.77 7.33
CA LEU A 109 10.01 16.02 6.74
C LEU A 109 10.37 17.20 7.64
N ASN A 110 10.74 18.32 7.01
CA ASN A 110 10.80 19.60 7.69
C ASN A 110 9.38 20.19 7.82
N ILE A 111 8.68 19.88 8.93
CA ILE A 111 7.30 20.33 9.22
C ILE A 111 7.24 21.21 10.47
N THR A 112 6.24 22.10 10.52
CA THR A 112 6.04 22.97 11.69
C THR A 112 5.46 22.18 12.88
N PRO A 113 5.61 22.67 14.13
CA PRO A 113 4.99 22.04 15.30
C PRO A 113 3.47 21.86 15.18
N ASP A 114 2.77 22.81 14.57
CA ASP A 114 1.32 22.71 14.36
C ASP A 114 0.98 21.62 13.35
N GLN A 115 1.72 21.54 12.23
CA GLN A 115 1.55 20.46 11.25
C GLN A 115 1.81 19.09 11.90
N GLN A 116 2.85 18.98 12.72
CA GLN A 116 3.17 17.78 13.47
C GLN A 116 2.00 17.34 14.36
N TYR A 117 1.45 18.26 15.15
CA TYR A 117 0.31 17.99 16.03
C TYR A 117 -0.93 17.53 15.26
N MET A 118 -1.25 18.19 14.14
CA MET A 118 -2.38 17.81 13.29
C MET A 118 -2.19 16.43 12.66
N ILE A 119 -0.97 16.10 12.22
CA ILE A 119 -0.65 14.81 11.62
C ILE A 119 -0.75 13.70 12.66
N GLU A 120 -0.18 13.90 13.85
CA GLU A 120 -0.25 12.92 14.94
C GLU A 120 -1.70 12.66 15.36
N SER A 121 -2.49 13.71 15.49
CA SER A 121 -3.94 13.62 15.78
C SER A 121 -4.67 12.82 14.71
N THR A 122 -4.37 13.07 13.43
CA THR A 122 -4.93 12.32 12.29
C THR A 122 -4.56 10.84 12.34
N MET A 123 -3.30 10.53 12.68
CA MET A 123 -2.84 9.16 12.87
C MET A 123 -3.56 8.46 14.03
N ARG A 124 -3.73 9.16 15.17
CA ARG A 124 -4.41 8.64 16.36
C ARG A 124 -5.90 8.36 16.11
N ILE A 125 -6.59 9.25 15.42
CA ILE A 125 -7.99 9.04 15.00
C ILE A 125 -8.11 7.79 14.13
N ALA A 126 -7.20 7.60 13.17
CA ALA A 126 -7.22 6.41 12.32
C ALA A 126 -6.98 5.12 13.11
N ASP A 127 -6.05 5.13 14.07
CA ASP A 127 -5.78 3.97 14.95
C ASP A 127 -7.00 3.62 15.82
N ILE A 128 -7.66 4.62 16.42
CA ILE A 128 -8.89 4.44 17.19
C ILE A 128 -9.99 3.82 16.31
N LYS A 129 -10.18 4.31 15.08
CA LYS A 129 -11.15 3.75 14.13
C LYS A 129 -10.87 2.30 13.78
N ILE A 130 -9.59 1.94 13.57
CA ILE A 130 -9.19 0.56 13.32
C ILE A 130 -9.45 -0.31 14.55
N LYS A 131 -9.07 0.15 15.76
CA LYS A 131 -9.32 -0.57 17.02
C LYS A 131 -10.81 -0.82 17.25
N ALA A 132 -11.65 0.20 17.04
CA ALA A 132 -13.10 0.07 17.16
C ALA A 132 -13.66 -0.93 16.14
N LEU A 133 -13.17 -0.91 14.90
CA LEU A 133 -13.58 -1.85 13.86
C LEU A 133 -13.19 -3.30 14.22
N LEU A 134 -11.97 -3.51 14.74
CA LEU A 134 -11.49 -4.82 15.17
C LEU A 134 -12.26 -5.35 16.39
N SER A 135 -12.55 -4.49 17.36
CA SER A 135 -13.32 -4.84 18.56
C SER A 135 -14.75 -5.25 18.21
N LYS A 136 -15.42 -4.54 17.29
CA LYS A 136 -16.75 -4.95 16.81
C LYS A 136 -16.69 -6.31 16.11
N TYR A 137 -15.65 -6.56 15.32
CA TYR A 137 -15.49 -7.82 14.62
C TYR A 137 -15.21 -9.00 15.58
N SER A 138 -14.41 -8.79 16.64
CA SER A 138 -14.17 -9.83 17.65
C SER A 138 -15.43 -10.20 18.42
N LEU A 139 -16.32 -9.23 18.71
CA LEU A 139 -17.61 -9.49 19.36
C LEU A 139 -18.61 -10.26 18.48
N GLN A 140 -18.44 -10.23 17.16
CA GLN A 140 -19.32 -10.94 16.22
C GLN A 140 -18.86 -12.37 15.91
N MET A 141 -17.63 -12.71 16.26
CA MET A 141 -16.98 -13.98 15.94
C MET A 141 -16.67 -14.85 17.17
N GLY A 142 -16.93 -14.33 18.38
CA GLY A 142 -16.85 -15.07 19.63
C GLY A 142 -18.26 -15.33 20.15
#